data_AF-A0A258XI87-F1
#
_entry.id   AF-A0A258XI87-F1
#
_cell.length_a   1.000
_cell.length_b   1.000
_cell.length_c   1.000
_cell.angle_alpha   90.00
_cell.angle_beta   90.00
_cell.angle_gamma   90.00
#
_symmetry.space_group_name_H-M   'P 1'
#
loop_
_entity.id
_entity.type
_entity.pdbx_description
1 polymer ?
#
loop_
_entity_poly.entity_id
_entity_poly.type
_entity_poly.pdbx_seq_one_letter_code
_entity_poly.pdbx_strand_id
1 'polypeptide(L)'
;MALKIPFRRRGETQTGPVRADGDKRRRMVVSPEGVPIPFMLASRGSRAAALFLDLLMIFGAIIGSTLILAWIANGIGFNFNKEDGPAGRAMQALVIVWVVAMFLFRNAWFLFFELGPRGATPGKRICGIRVAARARGVNGG
;
A
#
# COMPACT_ATOMS: atom_id res chain seq x y z
N MET A 1 17.82 75.98 -2.80
CA MET A 1 16.52 75.46 -2.32
C MET A 1 16.25 74.17 -3.09
N ALA A 2 16.39 73.02 -2.42
CA ALA A 2 16.48 71.71 -3.04
C ALA A 2 15.13 70.98 -3.02
N LEU A 3 14.62 70.54 -4.17
CA LEU A 3 13.43 69.68 -4.25
C LEU A 3 13.88 68.22 -4.33
N LYS A 4 13.94 67.57 -3.16
CA LYS A 4 14.31 66.17 -2.99
C LYS A 4 13.04 65.32 -3.15
N ILE A 5 12.83 64.74 -4.33
CA ILE A 5 11.71 63.82 -4.59
C ILE A 5 12.02 62.48 -3.90
N PRO A 6 11.25 62.03 -2.89
CA PRO A 6 11.53 60.77 -2.21
C PRO A 6 10.39 59.79 -2.48
N PHE A 7 10.25 59.28 -3.70
CA PHE A 7 9.34 58.16 -3.91
C PHE A 7 9.78 57.23 -5.03
N ARG A 8 10.99 56.69 -4.88
CA ARG A 8 11.34 55.43 -5.52
C ARG A 8 10.66 54.33 -4.71
N ARG A 9 9.44 53.92 -5.11
CA ARG A 9 8.86 52.63 -4.71
C ARG A 9 9.86 51.57 -5.14
N ARG A 10 10.67 51.12 -4.19
CA ARG A 10 11.45 49.90 -4.34
C ARG A 10 10.38 48.82 -4.50
N GLY A 11 10.15 48.38 -5.73
CA GLY A 11 9.49 47.12 -5.97
C GLY A 11 10.36 46.08 -5.29
N GLU A 12 10.07 45.80 -4.03
CA GLU A 12 10.35 44.50 -3.48
C GLU A 12 9.50 43.54 -4.29
N THR A 13 9.99 43.17 -5.48
CA THR A 13 9.79 41.82 -5.93
C THR A 13 10.44 40.99 -4.84
N GLN A 14 9.65 40.61 -3.83
CA GLN A 14 10.03 39.59 -2.89
C GLN A 14 10.08 38.28 -3.66
N THR A 15 11.07 38.14 -4.55
CA THR A 15 11.72 36.86 -4.81
C THR A 15 12.69 36.63 -3.65
N GLY A 16 12.18 36.73 -2.41
CA GLY A 16 12.79 35.92 -1.37
C GLY A 16 12.68 34.48 -1.88
N PRO A 17 13.72 33.64 -1.74
CA PRO A 17 13.50 32.22 -1.96
C PRO A 17 12.29 31.90 -1.09
N VAL A 18 11.19 31.41 -1.68
CA VAL A 18 10.19 30.69 -0.90
C VAL A 18 11.04 29.74 -0.10
N ARG A 19 11.18 29.99 1.21
CA ARG A 19 12.01 29.16 2.06
C ARG A 19 11.36 27.80 1.92
N ALA A 20 11.96 26.97 1.08
CA ALA A 20 11.73 25.55 1.03
C ALA A 20 12.36 25.02 2.31
N ASP A 21 11.85 25.48 3.45
CA ASP A 21 12.19 24.93 4.72
C ASP A 21 11.49 23.58 4.78
N GLY A 22 12.30 22.56 4.49
CA GLY A 22 12.41 21.44 5.40
C GLY A 22 11.41 20.32 5.28
N ASP A 23 10.26 20.49 4.60
CA ASP A 23 9.34 19.36 4.44
C ASP A 23 9.82 18.42 3.31
N LYS A 24 10.76 17.55 3.66
CA LYS A 24 11.35 16.48 2.81
C LYS A 24 10.29 15.61 2.13
N ARG A 25 9.03 15.70 2.55
CA ARG A 25 7.90 14.95 2.01
C ARG A 25 7.14 15.68 0.93
N ARG A 26 7.30 17.00 0.77
CA ARG A 26 6.62 17.75 -0.29
C ARG A 26 7.39 17.58 -1.60
N ARG A 27 6.75 17.01 -2.62
CA ARG A 27 7.34 16.79 -3.94
C ARG A 27 6.53 17.51 -5.00
N MET A 28 7.20 18.37 -5.76
CA MET A 28 6.62 18.98 -6.96
C MET A 28 6.69 18.00 -8.12
N VAL A 29 5.58 17.85 -8.84
CA VAL A 29 5.50 17.11 -10.10
C VAL A 29 4.94 18.08 -11.13
N VAL A 30 5.66 18.27 -12.24
CA VAL A 30 5.19 19.06 -13.36
C VAL A 30 4.32 18.17 -14.21
N SER A 31 3.08 18.59 -14.44
CA SER A 31 2.15 17.89 -15.32
C SER A 31 2.41 18.25 -16.80
N PRO A 32 1.87 17.49 -17.77
CA PRO A 32 2.09 17.75 -19.21
C PRO A 32 1.72 19.17 -19.66
N GLU A 33 0.74 19.79 -19.01
CA GLU A 33 0.32 21.18 -19.20
C GLU A 33 1.30 22.22 -18.63
N GLY A 34 2.44 21.79 -18.08
CA GLY A 34 3.48 22.66 -17.52
C GLY A 34 3.15 23.23 -16.14
N VAL A 35 2.05 22.79 -15.52
CA VAL A 35 1.61 23.29 -14.21
C VAL A 35 2.27 22.47 -13.09
N PRO A 36 3.01 23.09 -12.15
CA PRO A 36 3.64 22.37 -11.06
C PRO A 36 2.61 22.05 -9.96
N ILE A 37 2.32 20.76 -9.77
CA ILE A 37 1.37 20.28 -8.75
C ILE A 37 2.16 19.77 -7.53
N PRO A 38 1.88 20.30 -6.32
CA PRO A 38 2.50 19.82 -5.09
C PRO A 38 1.83 18.51 -4.61
N PHE A 39 2.62 17.46 -4.43
CA PHE A 39 2.19 16.22 -3.78
C PHE A 39 2.87 16.04 -2.43
N MET A 40 2.12 15.53 -1.45
CA MET A 40 2.65 15.18 -0.13
C MET A 40 2.93 13.69 -0.07
N LEU A 41 4.20 13.30 0.08
CA LEU A 41 4.57 11.89 0.25
C LEU A 41 4.03 11.38 1.59
N ALA A 42 3.37 10.23 1.57
CA ALA A 42 3.02 9.48 2.77
C ALA A 42 4.26 9.29 3.68
N SER A 43 4.12 9.57 4.98
CA SER A 43 5.19 9.41 5.96
C SER A 43 5.62 7.95 6.07
N ARG A 44 6.84 7.69 6.53
CA ARG A 44 7.33 6.31 6.75
C ARG A 44 6.41 5.53 7.69
N GLY A 45 5.90 6.20 8.73
CA GLY A 45 4.92 5.63 9.67
C GLY A 45 3.60 5.23 8.99
N SER A 46 3.04 6.08 8.13
CA SER A 46 1.79 5.74 7.42
C SER A 46 1.96 4.53 6.49
N ARG A 47 3.13 4.38 5.85
CA ARG A 47 3.44 3.21 5.01
C ARG A 47 3.62 1.95 5.86
N ALA A 48 4.29 2.08 7.01
CA ALA A 48 4.46 0.97 7.94
C ALA A 48 3.11 0.53 8.54
N ALA A 49 2.23 1.48 8.90
CA ALA A 49 0.88 1.19 9.38
C ALA A 49 0.03 0.48 8.32
N ALA A 50 0.11 0.93 7.06
CA ALA A 50 -0.55 0.25 5.94
C ALA A 50 -0.08 -1.20 5.80
N LEU A 51 1.24 -1.42 5.82
CA LEU A 51 1.82 -2.77 5.77
C LEU A 51 1.39 -3.62 6.98
N PHE A 52 1.40 -3.06 8.18
CA PHE A 52 1.01 -3.76 9.40
C PHE A 52 -0.46 -4.18 9.36
N LEU A 53 -1.34 -3.32 8.86
CA LEU A 53 -2.76 -3.64 8.72
C LEU A 53 -2.98 -4.76 7.69
N ASP A 54 -2.28 -4.70 6.55
CA ASP A 54 -2.31 -5.77 5.55
C ASP A 54 -1.80 -7.11 6.14
N LEU A 55 -0.72 -7.07 6.93
CA LEU A 55 -0.21 -8.25 7.63
C LEU A 55 -1.25 -8.81 8.61
N LEU A 56 -1.91 -7.96 9.41
CA LEU A 56 -2.96 -8.38 10.34
C LEU A 56 -4.12 -9.06 9.60
N MET A 57 -4.53 -8.51 8.45
CA MET A 57 -5.57 -9.13 7.61
C MET A 57 -5.13 -10.49 7.06
N ILE A 58 -3.88 -10.62 6.59
CA ILE A 58 -3.33 -11.90 6.14
C ILE A 58 -3.30 -12.91 7.29
N PHE A 59 -2.81 -12.51 8.47
CA PHE A 59 -2.82 -13.36 9.67
C PHE A 59 -4.24 -13.79 10.05
N GLY A 60 -5.19 -12.85 10.03
CA GLY A 60 -6.60 -13.14 10.28
C GLY A 60 -7.17 -14.14 9.26
N ALA A 61 -6.85 -13.99 7.97
CA ALA A 61 -7.26 -14.92 6.92
C ALA A 61 -6.64 -16.32 7.08
N ILE A 62 -5.36 -16.39 7.48
CA ILE A 62 -4.66 -17.64 7.77
C ILE A 62 -5.30 -18.37 8.96
N ILE A 63 -5.52 -17.66 10.07
CA ILE A 63 -6.14 -18.22 11.26
C ILE A 63 -7.58 -18.65 10.93
N GLY A 64 -8.36 -17.78 10.28
CA GLY A 64 -9.74 -18.07 9.90
C GLY A 64 -9.87 -19.28 8.98
N SER A 65 -9.06 -19.36 7.92
CA SER A 65 -9.06 -20.53 7.02
C SER A 65 -8.62 -21.81 7.72
N THR A 66 -7.62 -21.74 8.61
CA THR A 66 -7.19 -22.89 9.41
C THR A 66 -8.31 -23.38 10.33
N LEU A 67 -9.00 -22.47 11.03
CA LEU A 67 -10.12 -22.82 11.90
C LEU A 67 -11.30 -23.43 11.12
N ILE A 68 -11.64 -22.86 9.97
CA ILE A 68 -12.71 -23.39 9.10
C ILE A 68 -12.37 -24.80 8.62
N LEU A 69 -11.13 -25.01 8.14
CA LEU A 69 -10.70 -26.31 7.66
C LEU A 69 -10.59 -27.34 8.79
N ALA A 70 -10.14 -26.93 9.97
CA ALA A 70 -10.13 -27.79 11.16
C ALA A 70 -11.55 -28.21 11.60
N TRP A 71 -12.52 -27.28 11.53
CA TRP A 71 -13.92 -27.58 11.83
C TRP A 71 -14.52 -28.59 10.83
N ILE A 72 -14.25 -28.40 9.53
CA ILE A 72 -14.66 -29.35 8.49
C ILE A 72 -14.01 -30.73 8.70
N ALA A 73 -12.71 -30.74 9.01
CA ALA A 73 -11.95 -31.96 9.26
C ALA A 73 -12.50 -32.74 10.47
N ASN A 74 -12.94 -32.04 11.51
CA ASN A 74 -13.58 -32.66 12.67
C ASN A 74 -14.91 -33.33 12.29
N GLY A 75 -15.74 -32.67 11.47
CA GLY A 75 -17.02 -33.22 11.01
C GLY A 75 -16.90 -34.46 10.12
N ILE A 76 -15.77 -34.63 9.43
CA ILE A 76 -15.48 -35.81 8.59
C ILE A 76 -14.89 -36.98 9.40
N GLY A 77 -14.61 -36.77 10.70
CA GLY A 77 -14.07 -37.81 11.58
C GLY A 77 -12.56 -37.96 11.44
N PHE A 78 -11.84 -36.89 11.77
CA PHE A 78 -10.37 -36.80 11.78
C PHE A 78 -9.71 -38.03 12.43
N ASN A 79 -9.23 -38.97 11.60
CA ASN A 79 -8.54 -40.17 12.03
C ASN A 79 -7.23 -40.31 11.25
N PHE A 80 -6.11 -40.00 11.90
CA PHE A 80 -4.77 -40.20 11.33
C PHE A 80 -4.41 -41.67 11.05
N ASN A 81 -5.18 -42.62 11.60
CA ASN A 81 -4.86 -44.05 11.55
C ASN A 81 -5.54 -44.81 10.40
N LYS A 82 -6.34 -44.15 9.55
CA LYS A 82 -7.08 -44.77 8.45
C LYS A 82 -6.81 -44.06 7.13
N GLU A 83 -5.63 -44.30 6.57
CA GLU A 83 -5.20 -43.69 5.30
C GLU A 83 -5.87 -44.34 4.08
N ASP A 84 -6.21 -45.63 4.13
CA ASP A 84 -6.69 -46.38 2.95
C ASP A 84 -8.20 -46.25 2.66
N GLY A 85 -8.93 -45.46 3.45
CA GLY A 85 -10.38 -45.27 3.32
C GLY A 85 -10.79 -44.00 2.54
N PRO A 86 -12.07 -43.88 2.12
CA PRO A 86 -12.62 -42.64 1.55
C PRO A 86 -12.38 -41.40 2.44
N ALA A 87 -12.41 -41.57 3.77
CA ALA A 87 -12.13 -40.51 4.73
C ALA A 87 -10.66 -40.04 4.70
N GLY A 88 -9.70 -40.94 4.47
CA GLY A 88 -8.28 -40.61 4.34
C GLY A 88 -8.00 -39.75 3.11
N ARG A 89 -8.63 -40.09 1.96
CA ARG A 89 -8.55 -39.27 0.73
C ARG A 89 -9.14 -37.88 0.91
N ALA A 90 -10.26 -37.77 1.63
CA ALA A 90 -10.86 -36.48 1.96
C ALA A 90 -9.92 -35.63 2.84
N MET A 91 -9.22 -36.25 3.80
CA MET A 91 -8.23 -35.57 4.62
C MET A 91 -7.05 -35.03 3.81
N GLN A 92 -6.50 -35.86 2.91
CA GLN A 92 -5.42 -35.43 2.01
C GLN A 92 -5.84 -34.24 1.15
N ALA A 93 -7.06 -34.25 0.60
CA ALA A 93 -7.60 -33.12 -0.15
C ALA A 93 -7.68 -31.84 0.71
N LEU A 94 -8.13 -31.93 1.96
CA LEU A 94 -8.18 -30.79 2.88
C LEU A 94 -6.78 -30.23 3.17
N VAL A 95 -5.78 -31.08 3.36
CA VAL A 95 -4.39 -30.65 3.57
C VAL A 95 -3.85 -29.94 2.34
N ILE A 96 -4.11 -30.45 1.13
CA ILE A 96 -3.70 -29.80 -0.12
C ILE A 96 -4.35 -28.41 -0.23
N VAL A 97 -5.66 -28.32 0.02
CA VAL A 97 -6.39 -27.05 0.03
C VAL A 97 -5.81 -26.08 1.06
N TRP A 98 -5.48 -26.56 2.26
CA TRP A 98 -4.86 -25.75 3.30
C TRP A 98 -3.49 -25.20 2.86
N VAL A 99 -2.62 -26.03 2.29
CA VAL A 99 -1.30 -25.62 1.80
C VAL A 99 -1.44 -24.57 0.68
N VAL A 100 -2.34 -24.81 -0.28
CA VAL A 100 -2.60 -23.85 -1.37
C VAL A 100 -3.14 -22.53 -0.80
N ALA A 101 -4.07 -22.57 0.16
CA ALA A 101 -4.60 -21.38 0.81
C ALA A 101 -3.50 -20.59 1.53
N MET A 102 -2.64 -21.27 2.31
CA MET A 102 -1.48 -20.64 2.98
C MET A 102 -0.54 -19.97 1.98
N PHE A 103 -0.25 -20.64 0.86
CA PHE A 103 0.58 -20.10 -0.20
C PHE A 103 -0.04 -18.83 -0.82
N LEU A 104 -1.34 -18.87 -1.14
CA LEU A 104 -2.05 -17.75 -1.76
C LEU A 104 -2.14 -16.55 -0.80
N PHE A 105 -2.49 -16.74 0.47
CA PHE A 105 -2.57 -15.62 1.41
C PHE A 105 -1.21 -14.95 1.62
N ARG A 106 -0.11 -15.72 1.63
CA ARG A 106 1.23 -15.17 1.83
C ARG A 106 1.80 -14.47 0.60
N ASN A 107 1.49 -14.95 -0.61
CA ASN A 107 2.13 -14.46 -1.84
C ASN A 107 1.18 -13.68 -2.76
N ALA A 108 -0.07 -14.13 -2.89
CA ALA A 108 -1.02 -13.57 -3.84
C ALA A 108 -1.81 -12.38 -3.27
N TRP A 109 -1.86 -12.18 -1.95
CA TRP A 109 -2.62 -11.07 -1.34
C TRP A 109 -2.22 -9.71 -1.89
N PHE A 110 -0.94 -9.35 -1.81
CA PHE A 110 -0.45 -8.07 -2.33
C PHE A 110 -0.61 -7.97 -3.84
N LEU A 111 -0.26 -9.03 -4.56
CA LEU A 111 -0.37 -9.09 -6.02
C LEU A 111 -1.79 -8.81 -6.50
N PHE A 112 -2.77 -9.49 -5.92
CA PHE A 112 -4.18 -9.37 -6.29
C PHE A 112 -4.71 -7.94 -6.10
N PHE A 113 -4.43 -7.32 -4.94
CA PHE A 113 -4.93 -5.98 -4.66
C PHE A 113 -4.16 -4.86 -5.38
N GLU A 114 -2.90 -5.09 -5.74
CA GLU A 114 -2.11 -4.13 -6.53
C GLU A 114 -2.42 -4.20 -8.02
N LEU A 115 -2.81 -5.35 -8.56
CA LEU A 115 -3.30 -5.48 -9.94
C LEU A 115 -4.77 -5.07 -10.12
N GLY A 116 -5.53 -5.04 -9.03
CA GLY A 116 -6.96 -4.75 -9.05
C GLY A 116 -7.32 -3.27 -9.28
N PRO A 117 -8.63 -2.95 -9.40
CA PRO A 117 -9.10 -1.58 -9.58
C PRO A 117 -8.65 -0.72 -8.41
N ARG A 118 -7.89 0.35 -8.72
CA ARG A 118 -7.26 1.33 -7.79
C ARG A 118 -5.82 1.01 -7.34
N GLY A 119 -5.24 -0.13 -7.72
CA GLY A 119 -3.80 -0.42 -7.51
C GLY A 119 -3.29 -0.20 -6.08
N ALA A 120 -4.11 -0.55 -5.08
CA ALA A 120 -3.86 -0.24 -3.68
C ALA A 120 -4.42 -1.35 -2.78
N THR A 121 -3.58 -1.84 -1.87
CA THR A 121 -3.96 -2.80 -0.84
C THR A 121 -4.97 -2.22 0.15
N PRO A 122 -5.79 -3.05 0.82
CA PRO A 122 -6.74 -2.57 1.81
C PRO A 122 -6.08 -1.73 2.92
N GLY A 123 -4.89 -2.12 3.39
CA GLY A 123 -4.10 -1.35 4.34
C GLY A 123 -3.74 0.05 3.83
N LYS A 124 -3.27 0.15 2.58
CA LYS A 124 -2.99 1.45 1.92
C LYS A 124 -4.26 2.30 1.78
N ARG A 125 -5.41 1.68 1.46
CA ARG A 125 -6.70 2.37 1.33
C ARG A 125 -7.16 2.97 2.66
N ILE A 126 -7.07 2.21 3.74
CA ILE A 126 -7.45 2.65 5.09
C ILE A 126 -6.54 3.79 5.56
N CYS A 127 -5.24 3.71 5.26
CA CYS A 127 -4.29 4.80 5.55
C CYS A 127 -4.39 5.99 4.58
N GLY A 128 -5.33 6.00 3.62
CA GLY A 128 -5.52 7.09 2.67
C GLY A 128 -4.37 7.28 1.68
N ILE A 129 -3.51 6.27 1.50
CA ILE A 129 -2.33 6.35 0.64
C ILE A 129 -2.73 5.95 -0.78
N ARG A 130 -2.36 6.79 -1.76
CA ARG A 130 -2.55 6.53 -3.19
C ARG A 130 -1.21 6.51 -3.92
N VAL A 131 -1.11 5.63 -4.91
CA VAL A 131 0.06 5.54 -5.80
C VAL A 131 -0.20 6.44 -6.99
N ALA A 132 0.71 7.38 -7.24
CA ALA A 132 0.73 8.19 -8.45
C ALA A 132 1.88 7.73 -9.33
N ALA A 133 1.62 7.48 -10.61
CA ALA A 133 2.65 7.20 -11.58
C ALA A 133 3.52 8.45 -11.76
N ARG A 134 4.83 8.28 -11.67
CA ARG A 134 5.78 9.33 -12.07
C ARG A 134 6.06 9.13 -13.55
N ALA A 135 5.74 10.11 -14.38
CA ALA A 135 6.28 10.14 -15.75
C ALA A 135 7.82 10.17 -15.64
N ARG A 136 8.48 9.17 -16.20
CA ARG A 136 9.94 9.17 -16.31
C ARG A 136 10.27 10.29 -17.30
N GLY A 137 10.90 11.36 -16.83
CA GLY A 137 11.35 12.43 -17.71
C GLY A 137 12.34 11.89 -18.75
N VAL A 138 12.38 12.51 -19.93
CA VAL A 138 13.34 12.20 -21.01
C VAL A 138 14.80 12.30 -20.53
N ASN A 139 15.05 13.04 -19.45
CA ASN A 139 16.34 13.09 -18.78
C ASN A 139 16.27 12.24 -17.51
N GLY A 140 16.79 11.01 -17.59
CA GLY A 140 16.78 10.04 -16.51
C GLY A 140 17.41 10.56 -15.21
N GLY A 141 16.67 10.42 -14.13
CA GLY A 141 17.12 10.51 -12.74
C GLY A 141 16.21 9.67 -11.87
#